data_AF-A0A376MIT4-F1
#
_entry.id   AF-A0A376MIT4-F1
#
_cell.length_a   1.000
_cell.length_b   1.000
_cell.length_c   1.000
_cell.angle_alpha   90.00
_cell.angle_beta   90.00
_cell.angle_gamma   90.00
#
_symmetry.space_group_name_H-M   'P 1'
#
loop_
_entity.id
_entity.type
_entity.pdbx_description
1 polymer ?
#
loop_
_entity_poly.entity_id
_entity_poly.type
_entity_poly.pdbx_seq_one_letter_code
_entity_poly.pdbx_strand_id
1 'polypeptide(L)' 'MDFPQRVNGWALYAHPCFQETYDALVAEVETLKGKDPENYQRKAATKLLAVVHKVIEEHITVNPSSPGIPSWQVVRLWEK' A
#
# COMPACT_ATOMS: atom_id res chain seq x y z
N MET A 1 -11.87 2.65 0.81
CA MET A 1 -10.92 2.51 1.95
C MET A 1 -10.16 3.83 2.14
N ASP A 2 -9.93 4.31 3.37
CA ASP A 2 -9.23 5.59 3.61
C ASP A 2 -7.72 5.40 3.89
N PHE A 3 -6.91 6.47 3.87
CA PHE A 3 -5.48 6.41 4.16
C PHE A 3 -5.24 6.30 5.69
N PRO A 4 -4.42 5.35 6.16
CA PRO A 4 -4.23 5.14 7.59
C PRO A 4 -3.52 6.34 8.25
N GLN A 5 -4.25 7.07 9.10
CA GLN A 5 -3.70 8.23 9.83
C GLN A 5 -2.85 7.83 11.05
N ARG A 6 -3.10 6.64 11.63
CA ARG A 6 -2.32 6.12 12.76
C ARG A 6 -2.05 4.63 12.60
N VAL A 7 -0.78 4.24 12.72
CA VAL A 7 -0.34 2.85 12.63
C VAL A 7 0.74 2.63 13.69
N ASN A 8 0.64 1.54 14.46
CA ASN A 8 1.62 1.17 15.50
C ASN A 8 1.95 2.31 16.50
N GLY A 9 0.97 3.16 16.82
CA GLY A 9 1.13 4.29 17.74
C GLY A 9 1.69 5.58 17.11
N TRP A 10 2.13 5.54 15.85
CA TRP A 10 2.66 6.68 15.10
C TRP A 10 1.58 7.38 14.28
N ALA A 11 1.70 8.71 14.14
CA ALA A 11 0.89 9.49 13.21
C ALA A 11 1.54 9.47 11.83
N LEU A 12 0.78 9.14 10.79
CA LEU A 12 1.24 9.17 9.41
C LEU A 12 0.78 10.45 8.73
N TYR A 13 1.72 11.07 8.02
CA TYR A 13 1.46 12.23 7.18
C TYR A 13 1.81 11.86 5.75
N ALA A 14 0.82 11.90 4.86
CA ALA A 14 1.02 11.73 3.44
C ALA A 14 1.11 13.09 2.75
N HIS A 15 1.96 13.18 1.74
CA HIS A 15 1.95 14.33 0.84
C HIS A 15 0.65 14.32 0.00
N PRO A 16 -0.01 15.46 -0.26
CA PRO A 16 -1.27 15.49 -1.02
C PRO A 16 -1.23 14.75 -2.36
N CYS A 17 -0.16 14.91 -3.13
CA CYS A 17 0.03 14.18 -4.41
C CYS A 17 0.05 12.64 -4.24
N PHE A 18 0.62 12.14 -3.13
CA PHE A 18 0.56 10.71 -2.83
C PHE A 18 -0.85 10.29 -2.44
N GLN A 19 -1.56 11.12 -1.68
CA GLN A 19 -2.92 10.85 -1.24
C GLN A 19 -3.89 10.77 -2.42
N GLU A 20 -3.80 11.70 -3.37
CA GLU A 20 -4.58 11.65 -4.61
C GLU A 20 -4.35 10.37 -5.41
N THR A 21 -3.09 9.93 -5.50
CA THR A 21 -2.73 8.69 -6.19
C THR A 21 -3.24 7.45 -5.44
N TYR A 22 -3.19 7.47 -4.11
CA TYR A 22 -3.69 6.40 -3.25
C TYR A 22 -5.21 6.28 -3.35
N ASP A 23 -5.94 7.39 -3.30
CA ASP A 23 -7.40 7.40 -3.42
C ASP A 23 -7.85 6.89 -4.80
N ALA A 24 -7.15 7.28 -5.87
CA ALA A 24 -7.39 6.75 -7.21
C ALA A 24 -7.17 5.23 -7.28
N LEU A 25 -6.10 4.74 -6.65
CA LEU A 25 -5.79 3.31 -6.58
C LEU A 25 -6.87 2.53 -5.80
N VAL A 26 -7.35 3.07 -4.69
CA VAL A 26 -8.45 2.48 -3.91
C VAL A 26 -9.72 2.41 -4.76
N ALA A 27 -10.09 3.50 -5.44
CA ALA A 27 -11.29 3.54 -6.27
C ALA A 27 -11.23 2.52 -7.42
N GLU A 28 -10.04 2.33 -8.01
CA GLU A 28 -9.81 1.29 -9.03
C GLU A 28 -10.02 -0.11 -8.44
N VAL A 29 -9.48 -0.41 -7.26
CA VAL A 29 -9.66 -1.70 -6.57
C VAL A 29 -11.12 -1.94 -6.21
N GLU A 30 -11.83 -0.93 -5.73
CA GLU A 30 -13.27 -1.03 -5.41
C GLU A 30 -14.10 -1.30 -6.67
N THR A 31 -13.76 -0.65 -7.80
CA THR A 31 -14.37 -0.91 -9.10
C THR A 31 -14.10 -2.34 -9.58
N LEU A 32 -12.85 -2.81 -9.44
CA LEU A 32 -12.47 -4.18 -9.81
C LEU A 32 -13.19 -5.21 -8.93
N LYS A 33 -13.33 -4.95 -7.63
CA LYS A 33 -14.07 -5.80 -6.70
C LYS A 33 -15.56 -5.89 -7.06
N GLY A 34 -16.17 -4.78 -7.49
CA GLY A 34 -17.55 -4.78 -7.97
C GLY A 34 -17.75 -5.54 -9.28
N LYS A 35 -16.75 -5.51 -10.17
CA LYS A 35 -16.79 -6.21 -11.46
C LYS A 35 -16.50 -7.70 -11.34
N ASP A 36 -15.51 -8.09 -10.54
CA ASP A 36 -15.04 -9.47 -10.42
C ASP A 36 -14.57 -9.75 -8.97
N PRO A 37 -15.51 -10.01 -8.04
CA PRO A 37 -15.20 -10.16 -6.62
C PRO A 37 -14.32 -11.39 -6.31
N GLU A 38 -14.20 -12.35 -7.23
CA GLU A 38 -13.39 -13.56 -7.03
C GLU A 38 -11.93 -13.39 -7.50
N ASN A 39 -11.67 -12.63 -8.57
CA ASN A 39 -10.33 -12.45 -9.14
C ASN A 39 -9.74 -11.05 -9.01
N TYR A 40 -10.47 -10.06 -8.47
CA TYR A 40 -9.93 -8.70 -8.32
C TYR A 40 -8.62 -8.67 -7.53
N GLN A 41 -8.43 -9.58 -6.57
CA GLN A 41 -7.20 -9.72 -5.78
C GLN A 41 -5.96 -10.03 -6.63
N ARG A 42 -6.12 -10.63 -7.81
CA ARG A 42 -5.02 -10.96 -8.71
C ARG A 42 -4.63 -9.79 -9.62
N LYS A 43 -5.43 -8.72 -9.65
CA LYS A 43 -5.19 -7.54 -10.49
C LYS A 43 -4.05 -6.67 -9.93
N ALA A 44 -3.34 -5.99 -10.84
CA ALA A 44 -2.18 -5.19 -10.49
C ALA A 44 -2.48 -4.10 -9.45
N ALA A 45 -3.61 -3.39 -9.60
CA ALA A 45 -4.04 -2.35 -8.66
C ALA A 45 -4.22 -2.90 -7.23
N THR A 46 -4.85 -4.06 -7.09
CA THR A 46 -5.08 -4.68 -5.77
C THR A 46 -3.78 -5.15 -5.12
N LYS A 47 -2.87 -5.71 -5.92
CA LYS A 47 -1.53 -6.07 -5.44
C LYS A 47 -0.74 -4.84 -5.01
N LEU A 48 -0.81 -3.75 -5.77
CA LEU A 48 -0.11 -2.51 -5.45
C LEU A 48 -0.61 -1.93 -4.14
N LEU A 49 -1.94 -1.88 -3.94
CA LEU A 49 -2.55 -1.39 -2.71
C LEU A 49 -2.12 -2.24 -1.49
N ALA A 50 -2.09 -3.57 -1.65
CA ALA A 50 -1.64 -4.48 -0.59
C ALA A 50 -0.16 -4.26 -0.22
N VAL A 51 0.72 -4.04 -1.21
CA VAL A 51 2.13 -3.75 -0.93
C VAL A 51 2.32 -2.40 -0.29
N VAL A 52 1.56 -1.37 -0.69
CA VAL A 52 1.60 -0.05 -0.04
C VAL A 52 1.26 -0.18 1.45
N HIS A 53 0.18 -0.91 1.79
CA HIS A 53 -0.21 -1.18 3.18
C HIS A 53 0.88 -1.92 3.94
N LYS A 54 1.42 -2.98 3.35
CA LYS A 54 2.51 -3.76 3.94
C LYS A 54 3.75 -2.91 4.24
N VAL A 55 4.16 -2.04 3.31
CA VAL A 55 5.32 -1.16 3.50
C VAL A 55 5.06 -0.13 4.61
N ILE A 56 3.85 0.42 4.68
CA ILE A 56 3.44 1.32 5.77
C ILE A 56 3.54 0.62 7.13
N GLU A 57 2.97 -0.58 7.25
CA GLU A 57 2.89 -1.32 8.50
C GLU A 57 4.23 -1.92 8.94
N GLU A 58 4.94 -2.60 8.04
CA GLU A 58 6.13 -3.38 8.40
C GLU A 58 7.42 -2.56 8.37
N HIS A 59 7.47 -1.46 7.62
CA HIS A 59 8.73 -0.78 7.33
C HIS A 59 8.77 0.69 7.73
N ILE A 60 7.70 1.45 7.47
CA ILE A 60 7.67 2.87 7.85
C ILE A 60 7.44 3.04 9.36
N THR A 61 6.60 2.19 9.95
CA THR A 61 6.12 2.40 11.32
C THR A 61 6.84 1.59 12.40
N VAL A 62 7.79 0.72 12.01
CA VAL A 62 8.55 -0.13 12.94
C VAL A 62 9.80 0.58 13.50
N ASN A 63 10.53 1.38 12.70
CA ASN A 63 11.68 2.14 13.20
C ASN A 63 12.08 3.29 12.25
N PRO A 64 11.91 4.57 12.64
CA PRO A 64 12.25 5.72 11.80
C PRO A 64 13.76 5.94 11.58
N SER A 65 14.63 5.22 12.30
CA SER A 65 16.09 5.27 12.15
C SER A 65 16.70 4.00 11.54
N SER A 66 15.87 3.05 11.10
CA SER A 66 16.38 1.89 10.38
C SER A 66 16.79 2.30 8.96
N PRO A 67 17.95 1.88 8.44
CA PRO A 67 18.24 2.03 7.02
C PRO A 67 17.12 1.27 6.29
N GLY A 68 16.33 2.01 5.51
CA GLY A 68 15.09 1.51 4.92
C GLY A 68 15.30 0.27 4.05
N ILE A 69 14.19 -0.34 3.63
CA ILE A 69 14.18 -1.49 2.73
C ILE A 69 15.14 -1.22 1.55
N PRO A 70 16.20 -2.02 1.36
CA PRO A 70 17.04 -1.84 0.19
C PRO A 70 16.24 -2.23 -1.05
N SER A 71 16.35 -1.46 -2.14
CA SER A 71 15.41 -1.52 -3.28
C SER A 71 15.25 -2.91 -3.91
N TRP A 72 16.27 -3.78 -3.79
CA TRP A 72 16.23 -5.16 -4.28
C TRP A 72 15.27 -6.07 -3.49
N GLN A 73 14.98 -5.74 -2.23
CA GLN A 73 14.10 -6.54 -1.38
C GLN A 73 12.62 -6.29 -1.71
N VAL A 74 12.28 -5.11 -2.22
CA VAL A 74 10.95 -4.79 -2.78
C VAL A 74 10.70 -5.56 -4.06
N VAL A 75 11.71 -5.67 -4.94
CA VAL A 75 11.62 -6.41 -6.21
C VAL A 75 11.35 -7.91 -5.97
N ARG A 76 12.00 -8.50 -4.96
CA ARG A 76 11.89 -9.93 -4.64
C ARG A 76 10.50 -10.36 -4.11
N LEU A 77 9.74 -9.43 -3.56
CA LEU A 77 8.38 -9.67 -3.03
C LEU A 77 7.32 -9.78 -4.14
N TRP A 78 7.63 -9.40 -5.38
CA TRP A 78 6.71 -9.39 -6.52
C TRP A 78 6.90 -10.54 -7.52
N GLU A 79 7.89 -11.41 -7.30
CA GLU A 79 8.22 -12.55 -8.20
C GLU A 79 7.70 -13.91 -7.69
N LYS A 80 6.82 -13.97 -6.67
CA LYS A 80 6.24 -15.23 -6.18
C LYS A 80 4.72 -15.21 -6.09
#